data_AF-A0A5E7UJE1-F1
#
_entry.id   AF-A0A5E7UJE1-F1
#
_cell.length_a   1.000
_cell.length_b   1.000
_cell.length_c   1.000
_cell.angle_alpha   90.00
_cell.angle_beta   90.00
_cell.angle_gamma   90.00
#
_symmetry.space_group_name_H-M   'P 1'
#
loop_
_entity.id
_entity.type
_entity.pdbx_description
1 polymer ?
#
loop_
_entity_poly.entity_id
_entity_poly.type
_entity_poly.pdbx_seq_one_letter_code
_entity_poly.pdbx_strand_id
1 'polypeptide(L)'
;MSIVRKPGTTSPTKRNPVNATPLRKRSGSSPSGDGTPVKIYRSDTDPANQETGAHFPAVTIAPLHSAQIRPVSAQVKTLERYSLRAPANLPAANAQGLRVYKNRKYVDIAPGEIVLVRETGTVGEYRASLVSESAALGPALFLDPRSKIWTLERPQPLTGPGKVIDIDIDELIGEVRREHAQKNRVHTGSDDSFEYTAAQEGALVARGLKQFSPEQVAIIRSELKAVENIFADASHAIALKYREADAVYDSFFGTGHLNVAQRFSDSVARGLAVSREYQGVWGAEKILGVDAHSNSAAWMYKSDFHGRLFINRKYMQRGTLSLSLGHEMLHTNRIDRFQAIGPNAADYFYLDGRLGRLLVRDSLAMYDVPERGVSEAIMRGGLTVDYLNAFSDDHDAFLFAVSDYLGSGDDLQLQAAVDAFNASPPLRAQLAVNNADSLICAAKALQVLHQNKSEYSWLDSLIEDQDRRPSNSVV
;
A
#
# COMPACT_ATOMS: atom_id res chain seq x y z
N MET A 1 64.27 -28.09 9.34
CA MET A 1 64.95 -26.94 8.71
C MET A 1 63.93 -26.25 7.80
N SER A 2 63.81 -24.93 7.59
CA SER A 2 64.22 -23.70 8.32
C SER A 2 63.59 -22.49 7.58
N ILE A 3 63.13 -21.36 8.13
CA ILE A 3 62.89 -20.88 9.51
C ILE A 3 61.73 -19.84 9.44
N VAL A 4 60.92 -19.70 10.49
CA VAL A 4 59.83 -18.70 10.61
C VAL A 4 60.36 -17.29 10.97
N ARG A 5 59.67 -16.20 10.55
CA ARG A 5 59.67 -14.91 11.29
C ARG A 5 58.48 -13.96 10.99
N LYS A 6 57.59 -13.81 11.98
CA LYS A 6 56.95 -12.53 12.42
C LYS A 6 57.82 -11.97 13.59
N PRO A 7 57.74 -10.69 14.06
CA PRO A 7 56.55 -9.83 14.29
C PRO A 7 56.78 -8.36 13.77
N GLY A 8 56.04 -7.28 14.13
CA GLY A 8 55.03 -7.05 15.17
C GLY A 8 54.30 -5.70 15.07
N THR A 9 53.56 -5.33 16.13
CA THR A 9 52.43 -4.37 16.17
C THR A 9 52.78 -2.96 16.68
N THR A 10 52.16 -1.90 16.13
CA THR A 10 51.71 -0.69 16.90
C THR A 10 50.66 0.14 16.13
N SER A 11 49.64 0.64 16.84
CA SER A 11 48.61 1.58 16.34
C SER A 11 49.05 3.06 16.49
N PRO A 12 48.37 4.04 15.85
CA PRO A 12 47.46 4.85 16.67
C PRO A 12 46.16 5.39 16.01
N THR A 13 45.09 5.36 16.81
CA THR A 13 44.09 6.43 17.07
C THR A 13 43.18 7.03 15.97
N LYS A 14 41.88 6.71 16.13
CA LYS A 14 40.64 7.44 15.77
C LYS A 14 40.75 8.94 15.39
N ARG A 15 39.97 9.33 14.35
CA ARG A 15 38.97 10.44 14.39
C ARG A 15 37.90 10.22 13.32
N ASN A 16 36.65 10.58 13.63
CA ASN A 16 35.47 10.41 12.76
C ASN A 16 35.12 11.73 12.01
N PRO A 17 34.19 11.73 11.03
CA PRO A 17 34.22 12.64 9.89
C PRO A 17 33.52 13.99 10.10
N VAL A 18 33.77 14.93 9.17
CA VAL A 18 33.04 16.20 9.04
C VAL A 18 32.47 16.33 7.62
N ASN A 19 31.25 16.87 7.54
CA ASN A 19 30.44 17.06 6.34
C ASN A 19 31.15 17.75 5.15
N ALA A 20 30.80 17.33 3.93
CA ALA A 20 30.93 18.15 2.73
C ALA A 20 29.76 17.89 1.75
N THR A 21 28.81 18.83 1.71
CA THR A 21 27.71 18.87 0.74
C THR A 21 28.25 19.29 -0.64
N PRO A 22 27.86 18.65 -1.76
CA PRO A 22 28.35 19.05 -3.09
C PRO A 22 27.63 20.30 -3.61
N LEU A 23 28.34 21.44 -3.68
CA LEU A 23 27.83 22.66 -4.30
C LEU A 23 28.14 22.71 -5.80
N ARG A 24 27.08 22.70 -6.60
CA ARG A 24 27.06 22.83 -8.07
C ARG A 24 27.75 24.11 -8.55
N LYS A 25 28.95 24.00 -9.16
CA LYS A 25 29.62 25.12 -9.84
C LYS A 25 29.23 25.18 -11.33
N ARG A 26 28.77 26.35 -11.76
CA ARG A 26 28.36 26.68 -13.14
C ARG A 26 29.48 27.46 -13.81
N SER A 27 29.97 27.01 -14.96
CA SER A 27 30.97 27.75 -15.75
C SER A 27 30.34 28.99 -16.40
N GLY A 28 31.11 30.08 -16.50
CA GLY A 28 30.61 31.41 -16.81
C GLY A 28 30.60 31.82 -18.28
N SER A 29 30.05 33.01 -18.53
CA SER A 29 29.97 33.70 -19.83
C SER A 29 29.91 35.21 -19.61
N SER A 30 30.70 36.00 -20.36
CA SER A 30 30.62 37.46 -20.57
C SER A 30 31.81 37.89 -21.46
N PRO A 31 31.83 39.10 -22.07
CA PRO A 31 30.85 40.20 -22.10
C PRO A 31 30.22 40.36 -23.52
N SER A 32 29.39 41.34 -23.92
CA SER A 32 28.93 42.65 -23.42
C SER A 32 27.44 42.85 -23.82
N GLY A 33 26.64 43.81 -23.35
CA GLY A 33 26.83 44.89 -22.37
C GLY A 33 25.55 45.75 -22.24
N ASP A 34 25.65 46.82 -21.45
CA ASP A 34 24.71 47.94 -21.25
C ASP A 34 23.43 47.73 -20.39
N GLY A 35 23.07 48.77 -19.60
CA GLY A 35 21.78 48.87 -18.87
C GLY A 35 21.73 48.55 -17.36
N THR A 36 22.30 49.42 -16.51
CA THR A 36 21.96 49.57 -15.06
C THR A 36 21.31 50.96 -14.85
N PRO A 37 20.59 51.33 -13.75
CA PRO A 37 20.86 50.91 -12.36
C PRO A 37 19.71 50.82 -11.31
N VAL A 38 19.99 50.03 -10.27
CA VAL A 38 19.97 50.32 -8.80
C VAL A 38 18.76 51.00 -8.11
N LYS A 39 18.37 50.36 -7.00
CA LYS A 39 17.45 50.74 -5.92
C LYS A 39 18.08 51.73 -4.91
N ILE A 40 17.38 52.79 -4.50
CA ILE A 40 17.57 53.51 -3.20
C ILE A 40 16.25 54.17 -2.77
N TYR A 41 16.04 54.25 -1.44
CA TYR A 41 14.94 54.94 -0.76
C TYR A 41 15.49 56.21 -0.10
N ARG A 42 14.80 57.36 -0.17
CA ARG A 42 15.05 58.52 0.71
C ARG A 42 13.85 59.48 0.70
N SER A 43 13.56 60.01 1.88
CA SER A 43 12.61 61.12 2.12
C SER A 43 13.41 62.39 2.43
N ASP A 44 12.95 63.56 1.98
CA ASP A 44 12.52 64.69 2.85
C ASP A 44 12.45 66.05 2.11
N THR A 45 11.42 66.82 2.49
CA THR A 45 11.26 68.30 2.46
C THR A 45 11.15 69.12 1.15
N ASP A 46 9.98 69.77 1.06
CA ASP A 46 9.52 70.99 0.34
C ASP A 46 10.38 72.28 0.61
N PRO A 47 10.15 73.49 -0.01
CA PRO A 47 8.86 74.02 -0.52
C PRO A 47 8.82 74.99 -1.76
N ALA A 48 7.58 75.32 -2.17
CA ALA A 48 7.08 76.56 -2.83
C ALA A 48 7.57 76.88 -4.28
N ASN A 49 6.79 77.36 -5.26
CA ASN A 49 5.34 77.68 -5.39
C ASN A 49 5.01 77.66 -6.94
N GLN A 50 3.83 77.96 -7.53
CA GLN A 50 2.56 78.57 -7.10
C GLN A 50 1.39 78.15 -8.05
N GLU A 51 0.14 78.39 -7.63
CA GLU A 51 -1.13 78.60 -8.39
C GLU A 51 -1.28 78.09 -9.85
N THR A 52 -2.29 77.25 -10.15
CA THR A 52 -3.70 77.71 -10.19
C THR A 52 -4.77 76.59 -10.09
N GLY A 53 -5.73 76.77 -9.17
CA GLY A 53 -7.17 76.47 -9.33
C GLY A 53 -7.68 75.07 -9.71
N ALA A 54 -8.01 74.23 -8.70
CA ALA A 54 -9.29 73.50 -8.62
C ALA A 54 -9.58 73.05 -7.17
N HIS A 55 -10.86 73.08 -6.77
CA HIS A 55 -11.27 72.90 -5.36
C HIS A 55 -11.11 71.47 -4.82
N PHE A 56 -10.56 71.34 -3.61
CA PHE A 56 -10.72 70.16 -2.75
C PHE A 56 -11.55 70.52 -1.50
N PRO A 57 -12.59 69.74 -1.13
CA PRO A 57 -13.29 69.94 0.14
C PRO A 57 -12.42 69.51 1.32
N ALA A 58 -12.38 70.32 2.37
CA ALA A 58 -11.63 70.04 3.58
C ALA A 58 -12.22 68.86 4.37
N VAL A 59 -11.35 68.06 4.99
CA VAL A 59 -11.74 66.95 5.86
C VAL A 59 -12.24 67.49 7.21
N THR A 60 -13.55 67.41 7.44
CA THR A 60 -14.12 67.52 8.79
C THR A 60 -14.07 66.15 9.45
N ILE A 61 -13.28 66.02 10.52
CA ILE A 61 -13.29 64.81 11.37
C ILE A 61 -14.56 64.84 12.23
N ALA A 62 -15.65 64.29 11.71
CA ALA A 62 -16.83 64.00 12.51
C ALA A 62 -16.57 62.77 13.40
N PRO A 63 -17.13 62.70 14.63
CA PRO A 63 -16.99 61.52 15.48
C PRO A 63 -17.54 60.28 14.77
N LEU A 64 -16.90 59.14 15.02
CA LEU A 64 -17.43 57.81 14.69
C LEU A 64 -18.86 57.70 15.22
N HIS A 65 -19.85 57.88 14.34
CA HIS A 65 -21.18 57.37 14.61
C HIS A 65 -21.02 55.86 14.72
N SER A 66 -21.46 55.31 15.86
CA SER A 66 -21.42 53.88 16.15
C SER A 66 -22.16 53.10 15.06
N ALA A 67 -21.44 52.70 14.03
CA ALA A 67 -21.88 51.69 13.08
C ALA A 67 -22.13 50.44 13.90
N GLN A 68 -23.41 50.16 14.16
CA GLN A 68 -23.87 49.03 14.94
C GLN A 68 -23.10 47.79 14.48
N ILE A 69 -22.53 47.05 15.44
CA ILE A 69 -21.99 45.73 15.18
C ILE A 69 -23.16 44.90 14.64
N ARG A 70 -23.26 44.80 13.31
CA ARG A 70 -24.22 43.90 12.69
C ARG A 70 -23.79 42.50 13.10
N PRO A 71 -24.65 41.73 13.80
CA PRO A 71 -24.31 40.38 14.18
C PRO A 71 -23.96 39.58 12.92
N VAL A 72 -22.93 38.75 13.04
CA VAL A 72 -22.32 37.95 11.97
C VAL A 72 -23.39 37.38 11.05
N SER A 73 -23.45 37.88 9.80
CA SER A 73 -24.44 37.47 8.80
C SER A 73 -24.40 35.96 8.60
N ALA A 74 -25.56 35.33 8.67
CA ALA A 74 -25.73 33.89 8.69
C ALA A 74 -24.99 33.14 7.56
N GLN A 75 -24.17 32.17 7.99
CA GLN A 75 -24.03 30.85 7.38
C GLN A 75 -23.94 30.77 5.84
N VAL A 76 -22.71 30.82 5.30
CA VAL A 76 -22.40 30.10 4.06
C VAL A 76 -22.50 28.61 4.35
N LYS A 77 -23.63 27.99 4.00
CA LYS A 77 -23.94 26.57 4.31
C LYS A 77 -23.35 25.55 3.33
N THR A 78 -22.58 25.95 2.33
CA THR A 78 -22.05 25.02 1.30
C THR A 78 -20.53 25.07 1.20
N LEU A 79 -19.91 23.91 0.89
CA LEU A 79 -18.47 23.77 0.73
C LEU A 79 -17.98 23.96 -0.71
N GLU A 80 -18.88 24.12 -1.67
CA GLU A 80 -18.61 24.21 -3.12
C GLU A 80 -17.51 25.23 -3.46
N ARG A 81 -17.47 26.35 -2.74
CA ARG A 81 -16.47 27.42 -2.95
C ARG A 81 -15.11 27.15 -2.29
N TYR A 82 -15.02 26.18 -1.39
CA TYR A 82 -13.83 25.84 -0.61
C TYR A 82 -13.24 24.46 -0.98
N SER A 83 -13.98 23.63 -1.72
CA SER A 83 -13.53 22.33 -2.20
C SER A 83 -12.43 22.47 -3.26
N LEU A 84 -11.45 21.58 -3.17
CA LEU A 84 -10.31 21.44 -4.06
C LEU A 84 -10.13 19.96 -4.39
N ARG A 85 -9.70 19.60 -5.60
CA ARG A 85 -9.27 18.24 -5.88
C ARG A 85 -7.95 17.93 -5.18
N ALA A 86 -7.83 16.74 -4.58
CA ALA A 86 -6.60 16.27 -3.95
C ALA A 86 -5.48 16.10 -4.99
N PRO A 87 -4.34 16.82 -4.87
CA PRO A 87 -3.20 16.55 -5.75
C PRO A 87 -2.50 15.26 -5.31
N ALA A 88 -2.00 14.47 -6.27
CA ALA A 88 -1.38 13.16 -6.01
C ALA A 88 -0.15 13.17 -5.06
N ASN A 89 0.44 14.35 -4.82
CA ASN A 89 1.56 14.54 -3.90
C ASN A 89 1.14 15.06 -2.50
N LEU A 90 -0.16 15.05 -2.18
CA LEU A 90 -0.66 15.44 -0.86
C LEU A 90 -0.39 14.33 0.16
N PRO A 91 0.28 14.61 1.30
CA PRO A 91 0.50 13.62 2.35
C PRO A 91 -0.80 13.04 2.89
N ALA A 92 -0.70 11.84 3.48
CA ALA A 92 -1.79 11.21 4.21
C ALA A 92 -2.26 12.07 5.40
N ALA A 93 -3.51 11.89 5.81
CA ALA A 93 -4.05 12.56 6.99
C ALA A 93 -3.36 12.03 8.27
N ASN A 94 -3.11 12.92 9.23
CA ASN A 94 -2.57 12.55 10.53
C ASN A 94 -3.65 11.97 11.47
N ALA A 95 -3.28 11.66 12.70
CA ALA A 95 -4.19 11.10 13.72
C ALA A 95 -5.41 11.99 14.05
N GLN A 96 -5.40 13.26 13.66
CA GLN A 96 -6.50 14.21 13.82
C GLN A 96 -7.33 14.39 12.52
N GLY A 97 -7.09 13.58 11.49
CA GLY A 97 -7.77 13.73 10.19
C GLY A 97 -7.28 14.92 9.35
N LEU A 98 -6.10 15.47 9.65
CA LEU A 98 -5.53 16.65 8.98
C LEU A 98 -4.34 16.26 8.10
N ARG A 99 -4.38 16.66 6.83
CA ARG A 99 -3.25 16.57 5.90
C ARG A 99 -2.42 17.85 5.98
N VAL A 100 -1.12 17.75 6.26
CA VAL A 100 -0.25 18.92 6.37
C VAL A 100 0.69 18.99 5.15
N TYR A 101 0.54 20.03 4.33
CA TYR A 101 1.35 20.25 3.15
C TYR A 101 1.78 21.72 3.03
N LYS A 102 3.09 21.97 2.88
CA LYS A 102 3.68 23.33 2.80
C LYS A 102 3.17 24.28 3.89
N ASN A 103 3.13 23.79 5.13
CA ASN A 103 2.63 24.48 6.33
C ASN A 103 1.14 24.91 6.28
N ARG A 104 0.33 24.24 5.47
CA ARG A 104 -1.13 24.42 5.39
C ARG A 104 -1.82 23.12 5.83
N LYS A 105 -2.93 23.24 6.56
CA LYS A 105 -3.77 22.12 7.01
C LYS A 105 -4.92 21.91 6.01
N TYR A 106 -5.09 20.70 5.51
CA TYR A 106 -6.21 20.30 4.64
C TYR A 106 -6.99 19.16 5.29
N VAL A 107 -8.25 19.02 4.93
CA VAL A 107 -9.15 17.94 5.39
C VAL A 107 -9.83 17.28 4.19
N ASP A 108 -10.11 15.98 4.29
CA ASP A 108 -10.88 15.26 3.28
C ASP A 108 -12.39 15.46 3.55
N ILE A 109 -13.15 15.84 2.52
CA ILE A 109 -14.61 16.03 2.59
C ILE A 109 -15.39 15.00 1.75
N ALA A 110 -14.72 14.36 0.79
CA ALA A 110 -15.18 13.20 0.03
C ALA A 110 -13.95 12.50 -0.60
N PRO A 111 -14.05 11.29 -1.16
CA PRO A 111 -12.94 10.65 -1.88
C PRO A 111 -12.39 11.55 -2.99
N GLY A 112 -11.13 11.96 -2.87
CA GLY A 112 -10.47 12.86 -3.82
C GLY A 112 -10.79 14.36 -3.68
N GLU A 113 -11.66 14.75 -2.74
CA GLU A 113 -12.00 16.16 -2.48
C GLU A 113 -11.50 16.62 -1.10
N ILE A 114 -10.81 17.75 -1.08
CA ILE A 114 -10.21 18.35 0.12
C ILE A 114 -10.65 19.79 0.32
N VAL A 115 -10.60 20.25 1.56
CA VAL A 115 -10.79 21.66 1.93
C VAL A 115 -9.57 22.17 2.70
N LEU A 116 -9.11 23.37 2.39
CA LEU A 116 -8.11 24.08 3.20
C LEU A 116 -8.77 24.56 4.50
N VAL A 117 -8.19 24.24 5.65
CA VAL A 117 -8.72 24.62 6.96
C VAL A 117 -7.73 25.44 7.78
N ARG A 118 -8.30 26.27 8.65
CA ARG A 118 -7.58 26.93 9.74
C ARG A 118 -8.32 26.67 11.05
N GLU A 119 -7.55 26.64 12.13
CA GLU A 119 -8.07 26.49 13.49
C GLU A 119 -8.57 27.85 13.98
N THR A 120 -9.77 27.89 14.57
CA THR A 120 -10.26 29.09 15.27
C THR A 120 -9.74 29.13 16.70
N GLY A 121 -9.86 30.28 17.39
CA GLY A 121 -9.29 30.46 18.74
C GLY A 121 -9.87 29.54 19.83
N THR A 122 -10.89 28.75 19.51
CA THR A 122 -11.42 27.62 20.26
C THR A 122 -10.67 26.34 19.89
N VAL A 123 -9.94 25.76 20.85
CA VAL A 123 -9.10 24.56 20.66
C VAL A 123 -9.88 23.44 19.98
N GLY A 124 -9.37 22.98 18.82
CA GLY A 124 -9.95 21.87 18.07
C GLY A 124 -11.11 22.23 17.12
N GLU A 125 -11.57 23.48 17.04
CA GLU A 125 -12.54 23.89 16.02
C GLU A 125 -11.82 24.32 14.73
N TYR A 126 -12.16 23.67 13.62
CA TYR A 126 -11.62 23.96 12.29
C TYR A 126 -12.67 24.60 11.40
N ARG A 127 -12.25 25.60 10.62
CA ARG A 127 -13.09 26.26 9.61
C ARG A 127 -12.45 26.19 8.23
N ALA A 128 -13.28 26.02 7.22
CA ALA A 128 -12.88 26.17 5.82
C ALA A 128 -12.33 27.58 5.57
N SER A 129 -11.31 27.70 4.73
CA SER A 129 -10.64 28.96 4.41
C SER A 129 -10.04 28.92 3.00
N LEU A 130 -10.11 30.03 2.28
CA LEU A 130 -9.43 30.20 1.00
C LEU A 130 -7.98 30.66 1.20
N VAL A 131 -7.14 30.41 0.19
CA VAL A 131 -5.74 30.87 0.16
C VAL A 131 -5.66 32.41 0.14
N SER A 132 -6.65 33.08 -0.43
CA SER A 132 -6.81 34.53 -0.48
C SER A 132 -7.32 35.16 0.82
N GLU A 133 -7.83 34.37 1.76
CA GLU A 133 -8.40 34.87 3.01
C GLU A 133 -7.35 34.97 4.11
N SER A 134 -7.31 36.10 4.82
CA SER A 134 -6.45 36.32 5.99
C SER A 134 -6.97 35.63 7.26
N ALA A 135 -8.30 35.41 7.34
CA ALA A 135 -9.00 34.74 8.44
C ALA A 135 -9.91 33.63 7.90
N ALA A 136 -10.29 32.67 8.74
CA ALA A 136 -11.13 31.55 8.33
C ALA A 136 -12.62 31.96 8.27
N LEU A 137 -13.08 32.40 7.09
CA LEU A 137 -14.45 32.91 6.90
C LEU A 137 -15.47 31.82 6.53
N GLY A 138 -15.00 30.62 6.19
CA GLY A 138 -15.85 29.49 5.82
C GLY A 138 -16.59 28.84 6.99
N PRO A 139 -17.47 27.87 6.66
CA PRO A 139 -18.19 27.10 7.66
C PRO A 139 -17.24 26.31 8.58
N ALA A 140 -17.73 26.02 9.78
CA ALA A 140 -17.07 25.08 10.69
C ALA A 140 -17.20 23.66 10.13
N LEU A 141 -16.12 22.89 10.29
CA LEU A 141 -16.04 21.50 9.88
C LEU A 141 -15.79 20.64 11.10
N PHE A 142 -16.50 19.53 11.19
CA PHE A 142 -16.39 18.54 12.24
C PHE A 142 -15.93 17.22 11.62
N LEU A 143 -14.86 16.63 12.17
CA LEU A 143 -14.44 15.28 11.82
C LEU A 143 -15.52 14.29 12.27
N ASP A 144 -16.13 13.55 11.34
CA ASP A 144 -16.89 12.37 11.71
C ASP A 144 -15.89 11.28 12.18
N PRO A 145 -15.95 10.85 13.45
CA PRO A 145 -15.02 9.85 13.96
C PRO A 145 -15.18 8.48 13.28
N ARG A 146 -16.31 8.22 12.58
CA ARG A 146 -16.57 6.96 11.86
C ARG A 146 -15.95 6.95 10.47
N SER A 147 -16.37 7.85 9.58
CA SER A 147 -15.88 7.91 8.19
C SER A 147 -14.50 8.56 8.03
N LYS A 148 -14.01 9.28 9.05
CA LYS A 148 -12.85 10.20 8.98
C LYS A 148 -12.98 11.34 7.95
N ILE A 149 -14.18 11.51 7.40
CA ILE A 149 -14.54 12.63 6.53
C ILE A 149 -14.97 13.81 7.40
N TRP A 150 -14.64 15.02 6.97
CA TRP A 150 -15.05 16.25 7.65
C TRP A 150 -16.36 16.79 7.05
N THR A 151 -17.36 17.00 7.89
CA THR A 151 -18.70 17.43 7.48
C THR A 151 -19.09 18.74 8.14
N LEU A 152 -20.14 19.38 7.60
CA LEU A 152 -20.71 20.61 8.13
C LEU A 152 -21.56 20.39 9.40
N GLU A 153 -22.00 19.16 9.62
CA GLU A 153 -22.87 18.78 10.73
C GLU A 153 -22.03 18.17 11.86
N ARG A 154 -22.22 18.66 13.09
CA ARG A 154 -21.58 18.05 14.25
C ARG A 154 -22.17 16.65 14.47
N PRO A 155 -21.36 15.57 14.50
CA PRO A 155 -21.85 14.23 14.76
C PRO A 155 -22.64 14.17 16.08
N GLN A 156 -23.88 13.67 16.03
CA GLN A 156 -24.68 13.52 17.25
C GLN A 156 -24.14 12.35 18.11
N PRO A 157 -23.97 12.53 19.43
CA PRO A 157 -23.71 11.43 20.33
C PRO A 157 -24.88 10.43 20.35
N LEU A 158 -24.59 9.14 20.44
CA LEU A 158 -25.60 8.09 20.62
C LEU A 158 -26.32 8.27 21.97
N THR A 159 -27.61 8.61 21.93
CA THR A 159 -28.47 8.71 23.12
C THR A 159 -29.20 7.40 23.40
N GLY A 160 -28.88 6.76 24.52
CA GLY A 160 -29.70 5.73 25.17
C GLY A 160 -30.26 6.27 26.50
N PRO A 161 -31.53 6.02 26.85
CA PRO A 161 -32.13 6.59 28.06
C PRO A 161 -31.76 5.76 29.31
N GLY A 162 -31.16 6.42 30.31
CA GLY A 162 -30.68 5.76 31.53
C GLY A 162 -30.68 6.69 32.74
N LYS A 163 -31.83 6.76 33.41
CA LYS A 163 -32.11 7.19 34.80
C LYS A 163 -30.91 7.68 35.65
N VAL A 164 -31.00 8.93 36.13
CA VAL A 164 -30.09 9.47 37.15
C VAL A 164 -30.19 8.64 38.44
N ILE A 165 -29.04 8.14 38.91
CA ILE A 165 -28.81 7.61 40.24
C ILE A 165 -27.46 8.19 40.68
N ASP A 166 -27.37 8.73 41.89
CA ASP A 166 -26.09 9.15 42.46
C ASP A 166 -25.20 7.92 42.65
N ILE A 167 -24.02 7.92 42.02
CA ILE A 167 -23.04 6.84 42.14
C ILE A 167 -21.83 7.36 42.90
N ASP A 168 -21.49 6.66 43.97
CA ASP A 168 -20.30 6.93 44.78
C ASP A 168 -19.03 6.65 43.94
N ILE A 169 -18.15 7.65 43.85
CA ILE A 169 -17.07 7.68 42.85
C ILE A 169 -16.04 6.56 43.11
N ASP A 170 -15.86 6.16 44.36
CA ASP A 170 -14.89 5.14 44.74
C ASP A 170 -15.33 3.72 44.37
N GLU A 171 -16.64 3.43 44.35
CA GLU A 171 -17.15 2.14 43.85
C GLU A 171 -16.98 2.05 42.32
N LEU A 172 -17.27 3.15 41.61
CA LEU A 172 -17.08 3.24 40.16
C LEU A 172 -15.61 3.04 39.75
N ILE A 173 -14.64 3.57 40.50
CA ILE A 173 -13.20 3.34 40.24
C ILE A 173 -12.83 1.86 40.50
N GLY A 174 -13.44 1.22 41.50
CA GLY A 174 -13.29 -0.21 41.77
C GLY A 174 -13.87 -1.11 40.67
N GLU A 175 -15.00 -0.74 40.07
CA GLU A 175 -15.57 -1.44 38.92
C GLU A 175 -14.78 -1.19 37.63
N VAL A 176 -14.40 0.05 37.33
CA VAL A 176 -13.59 0.38 36.13
C VAL A 176 -12.25 -0.37 36.12
N ARG A 177 -11.60 -0.56 37.28
CA ARG A 177 -10.38 -1.40 37.38
C ARG A 177 -10.65 -2.89 37.15
N ARG A 178 -11.81 -3.41 37.57
CA ARG A 178 -12.20 -4.81 37.33
C ARG A 178 -12.59 -5.01 35.87
N GLU A 179 -13.35 -4.09 35.27
CA GLU A 179 -13.64 -4.11 33.83
C GLU A 179 -12.39 -3.99 32.96
N HIS A 180 -11.43 -3.11 33.28
CA HIS A 180 -10.19 -2.99 32.48
C HIS A 180 -9.29 -4.23 32.55
N ALA A 181 -9.40 -5.04 33.61
CA ALA A 181 -8.71 -6.32 33.70
C ALA A 181 -9.42 -7.44 32.91
N GLN A 182 -10.68 -7.25 32.53
CA GLN A 182 -11.56 -8.30 32.01
C GLN A 182 -12.11 -8.02 30.60
N LYS A 183 -12.10 -6.76 30.12
CA LYS A 183 -12.35 -6.40 28.72
C LYS A 183 -11.09 -6.64 27.90
N ASN A 184 -11.15 -7.72 27.11
CA ASN A 184 -10.13 -8.17 26.17
C ASN A 184 -9.51 -7.03 25.34
N ARG A 185 -8.23 -7.19 24.99
CA ARG A 185 -7.50 -6.34 24.03
C ARG A 185 -8.38 -6.03 22.82
N VAL A 186 -8.74 -4.76 22.64
CA VAL A 186 -9.42 -4.26 21.44
C VAL A 186 -8.55 -4.58 20.22
N HIS A 187 -9.12 -5.25 19.22
CA HIS A 187 -8.42 -5.50 17.97
C HIS A 187 -8.24 -4.18 17.21
N THR A 188 -7.01 -3.87 16.82
CA THR A 188 -6.70 -2.61 16.13
C THR A 188 -7.20 -2.67 14.69
N GLY A 189 -8.20 -1.85 14.37
CA GLY A 189 -8.86 -1.80 13.06
C GLY A 189 -10.34 -2.21 13.08
N SER A 190 -10.90 -2.62 14.23
CA SER A 190 -12.30 -3.07 14.27
C SER A 190 -13.33 -1.99 13.95
N ASP A 191 -14.38 -2.42 13.26
CA ASP A 191 -15.55 -1.64 12.84
C ASP A 191 -15.19 -0.41 11.98
N ASP A 192 -14.12 -0.52 11.19
CA ASP A 192 -13.68 0.49 10.22
C ASP A 192 -14.26 0.28 8.82
N SER A 193 -13.88 1.14 7.87
CA SER A 193 -14.37 1.10 6.49
C SER A 193 -14.07 -0.22 5.77
N PHE A 194 -12.98 -0.92 6.12
CA PHE A 194 -12.60 -2.17 5.47
C PHE A 194 -13.42 -3.34 6.00
N GLU A 195 -13.65 -3.41 7.32
CA GLU A 195 -14.61 -4.35 7.89
C GLU A 195 -16.05 -4.06 7.42
N TYR A 196 -16.43 -2.79 7.24
CA TYR A 196 -17.73 -2.41 6.70
C TYR A 196 -17.92 -2.84 5.24
N THR A 197 -16.91 -2.66 4.37
CA THR A 197 -16.96 -3.13 2.97
C THR A 197 -17.00 -4.65 2.91
N ALA A 198 -16.15 -5.36 3.66
CA ALA A 198 -16.19 -6.81 3.75
C ALA A 198 -17.56 -7.32 4.27
N ALA A 199 -18.20 -6.58 5.17
CA ALA A 199 -19.55 -6.87 5.66
C ALA A 199 -20.67 -6.68 4.61
N GLN A 200 -20.41 -6.01 3.48
CA GLN A 200 -21.34 -5.98 2.34
C GLN A 200 -21.28 -7.27 1.51
N GLU A 201 -20.12 -7.94 1.47
CA GLU A 201 -19.94 -9.21 0.73
C GLU A 201 -20.43 -10.44 1.51
N GLY A 202 -20.41 -10.38 2.84
CA GLY A 202 -20.74 -11.49 3.71
C GLY A 202 -20.73 -11.15 5.20
N ALA A 203 -21.15 -12.09 6.04
CA ALA A 203 -21.11 -11.89 7.49
C ALA A 203 -19.67 -12.01 8.01
N LEU A 204 -19.14 -10.97 8.65
CA LEU A 204 -17.85 -11.03 9.36
C LEU A 204 -18.04 -11.78 10.68
N VAL A 205 -17.53 -13.02 10.76
CA VAL A 205 -17.81 -13.97 11.85
C VAL A 205 -16.61 -14.25 12.76
N ALA A 206 -15.39 -13.88 12.36
CA ALA A 206 -14.21 -14.00 13.20
C ALA A 206 -13.20 -12.87 12.96
N ARG A 207 -12.64 -12.32 14.04
CA ARG A 207 -11.55 -11.34 14.05
C ARG A 207 -10.33 -11.90 14.80
N GLY A 208 -9.27 -12.21 14.06
CA GLY A 208 -8.08 -12.89 14.54
C GLY A 208 -8.30 -14.37 14.85
N LEU A 209 -7.21 -15.15 14.84
CA LEU A 209 -7.21 -16.61 15.05
C LEU A 209 -7.87 -17.06 16.36
N LYS A 210 -8.04 -16.17 17.35
CA LYS A 210 -8.71 -16.49 18.63
C LYS A 210 -10.23 -16.63 18.53
N GLN A 211 -10.85 -16.14 17.46
CA GLN A 211 -12.30 -16.22 17.24
C GLN A 211 -12.72 -17.35 16.29
N PHE A 212 -11.77 -18.07 15.70
CA PHE A 212 -12.01 -19.26 14.90
C PHE A 212 -12.07 -20.52 15.78
N SER A 213 -12.71 -21.59 15.31
CA SER A 213 -12.66 -22.89 15.98
C SER A 213 -11.25 -23.48 15.96
N PRO A 214 -10.88 -24.39 16.88
CA PRO A 214 -9.55 -25.01 16.89
C PRO A 214 -9.19 -25.73 15.58
N GLU A 215 -10.19 -26.33 14.91
CA GLU A 215 -10.04 -26.96 13.60
C GLU A 215 -9.76 -25.94 12.49
N GLN A 216 -10.52 -24.83 12.46
CA GLN A 216 -10.29 -23.73 11.52
C GLN A 216 -8.91 -23.10 11.73
N VAL A 217 -8.47 -22.91 12.98
CA VAL A 217 -7.12 -22.44 13.30
C VAL A 217 -6.06 -23.42 12.80
N ALA A 218 -6.27 -24.73 12.92
CA ALA A 218 -5.35 -25.73 12.40
C ALA A 218 -5.26 -25.72 10.87
N ILE A 219 -6.38 -25.51 10.17
CA ILE A 219 -6.41 -25.31 8.71
C ILE A 219 -5.64 -24.03 8.36
N ILE A 220 -6.02 -22.86 8.90
CA ILE A 220 -5.38 -21.58 8.58
C ILE A 220 -3.87 -21.62 8.85
N ARG A 221 -3.42 -22.21 9.97
CA ARG A 221 -1.99 -22.36 10.26
C ARG A 221 -1.27 -23.29 9.29
N SER A 222 -1.93 -24.38 8.84
CA SER A 222 -1.39 -25.26 7.79
C SER A 222 -1.22 -24.51 6.47
N GLU A 223 -2.21 -23.71 6.08
CA GLU A 223 -2.18 -22.94 4.82
C GLU A 223 -1.15 -21.81 4.87
N LEU A 224 -1.09 -21.03 5.96
CA LEU A 224 -0.05 -20.01 6.17
C LEU A 224 1.36 -20.61 6.15
N LYS A 225 1.55 -21.82 6.72
CA LYS A 225 2.84 -22.50 6.67
C LYS A 225 3.18 -23.00 5.26
N ALA A 226 2.18 -23.44 4.49
CA ALA A 226 2.36 -23.79 3.09
C ALA A 226 2.78 -22.58 2.23
N VAL A 227 2.24 -21.39 2.49
CA VAL A 227 2.68 -20.12 1.86
C VAL A 227 4.15 -19.85 2.16
N GLU A 228 4.57 -19.95 3.43
CA GLU A 228 5.99 -19.77 3.78
C GLU A 228 6.88 -20.77 3.04
N ASN A 229 6.48 -22.05 2.99
CA ASN A 229 7.24 -23.07 2.30
C ASN A 229 7.35 -22.79 0.79
N ILE A 230 6.29 -22.29 0.13
CA ILE A 230 6.34 -21.88 -1.29
C ILE A 230 7.45 -20.85 -1.52
N PHE A 231 7.46 -19.77 -0.74
CA PHE A 231 8.48 -18.72 -0.91
C PHE A 231 9.87 -19.14 -0.42
N ALA A 232 9.97 -20.02 0.59
CA ALA A 232 11.24 -20.53 1.08
C ALA A 232 11.91 -21.46 0.05
N ASP A 233 11.17 -22.42 -0.47
CA ASP A 233 11.66 -23.37 -1.48
C ASP A 233 11.99 -22.65 -2.79
N ALA A 234 11.19 -21.66 -3.20
CA ALA A 234 11.51 -20.77 -4.32
C ALA A 234 12.81 -19.97 -4.07
N SER A 235 12.99 -19.41 -2.86
CA SER A 235 14.22 -18.70 -2.49
C SER A 235 15.45 -19.61 -2.58
N HIS A 236 15.34 -20.87 -2.14
CA HIS A 236 16.41 -21.85 -2.28
C HIS A 236 16.70 -22.21 -3.75
N ALA A 237 15.67 -22.41 -4.57
CA ALA A 237 15.81 -22.67 -6.01
C ALA A 237 16.56 -21.53 -6.73
N ILE A 238 16.21 -20.28 -6.42
CA ILE A 238 16.87 -19.07 -6.94
C ILE A 238 18.34 -19.03 -6.50
N ALA A 239 18.61 -19.26 -5.21
CA ALA A 239 19.97 -19.22 -4.66
C ALA A 239 20.88 -20.32 -5.23
N LEU A 240 20.34 -21.52 -5.46
CA LEU A 240 21.04 -22.67 -6.03
C LEU A 240 21.22 -22.57 -7.57
N LYS A 241 20.50 -21.66 -8.23
CA LYS A 241 20.60 -21.40 -9.68
C LYS A 241 20.42 -22.67 -10.53
N TYR A 242 19.38 -23.45 -10.23
CA TYR A 242 19.05 -24.62 -11.04
C TYR A 242 18.89 -24.25 -12.51
N ARG A 243 19.51 -25.02 -13.41
CA ARG A 243 19.46 -24.78 -14.86
C ARG A 243 18.02 -24.82 -15.38
N GLU A 244 17.19 -25.67 -14.80
CA GLU A 244 15.78 -25.85 -15.16
C GLU A 244 14.87 -24.69 -14.70
N ALA A 245 15.35 -23.82 -13.81
CA ALA A 245 14.61 -22.62 -13.39
C ALA A 245 14.43 -21.61 -14.55
N ASP A 246 15.35 -21.60 -15.52
CA ASP A 246 15.28 -20.79 -16.74
C ASP A 246 13.95 -20.99 -17.50
N ALA A 247 13.55 -22.25 -17.68
CA ALA A 247 12.28 -22.61 -18.31
C ALA A 247 11.06 -22.22 -17.46
N VAL A 248 11.19 -22.12 -16.13
CA VAL A 248 10.12 -21.59 -15.26
C VAL A 248 10.00 -20.08 -15.44
N TYR A 249 11.14 -19.36 -15.43
CA TYR A 249 11.16 -17.92 -15.66
C TYR A 249 10.60 -17.53 -17.03
N ASP A 250 10.94 -18.25 -18.10
CA ASP A 250 10.37 -18.02 -19.44
C ASP A 250 8.85 -18.25 -19.49
N SER A 251 8.33 -19.25 -18.77
CA SER A 251 6.88 -19.49 -18.72
C SER A 251 6.11 -18.36 -18.02
N PHE A 252 6.70 -17.73 -16.99
CA PHE A 252 6.02 -16.71 -16.18
C PHE A 252 6.34 -15.26 -16.56
N PHE A 253 7.49 -15.00 -17.20
CA PHE A 253 7.94 -13.65 -17.55
C PHE A 253 8.41 -13.52 -19.02
N GLY A 254 8.25 -14.59 -19.82
CA GLY A 254 8.59 -14.62 -21.24
C GLY A 254 10.09 -14.51 -21.54
N THR A 255 10.41 -14.23 -22.80
CA THR A 255 11.81 -14.05 -23.26
C THR A 255 12.52 -12.87 -22.62
N GLY A 256 11.78 -11.96 -21.98
CA GLY A 256 12.31 -10.84 -21.19
C GLY A 256 12.71 -11.20 -19.76
N HIS A 257 12.55 -12.46 -19.32
CA HIS A 257 12.65 -12.85 -17.92
C HIS A 257 13.99 -12.49 -17.25
N LEU A 258 15.12 -12.55 -17.98
CA LEU A 258 16.45 -12.19 -17.44
C LEU A 258 16.51 -10.72 -16.96
N ASN A 259 15.75 -9.82 -17.59
CA ASN A 259 15.70 -8.40 -17.21
C ASN A 259 14.93 -8.16 -15.90
N VAL A 260 14.04 -9.09 -15.53
CA VAL A 260 13.15 -8.97 -14.37
C VAL A 260 13.47 -9.96 -13.25
N ALA A 261 14.38 -10.92 -13.47
CA ALA A 261 14.76 -11.97 -12.52
C ALA A 261 15.19 -11.44 -11.14
N GLN A 262 15.91 -10.32 -11.07
CA GLN A 262 16.27 -9.70 -9.79
C GLN A 262 15.02 -9.21 -9.04
N ARG A 263 14.09 -8.53 -9.73
CA ARG A 263 12.84 -8.05 -9.12
C ARG A 263 11.96 -9.22 -8.67
N PHE A 264 11.92 -10.31 -9.44
CA PHE A 264 11.25 -11.55 -9.03
C PHE A 264 11.86 -12.10 -7.72
N SER A 265 13.20 -12.20 -7.65
CA SER A 265 13.90 -12.63 -6.43
C SER A 265 13.59 -11.73 -5.22
N ASP A 266 13.55 -10.40 -5.41
CA ASP A 266 13.19 -9.46 -4.36
C ASP A 266 11.73 -9.63 -3.90
N SER A 267 10.80 -9.86 -4.83
CA SER A 267 9.38 -10.15 -4.53
C SER A 267 9.22 -11.46 -3.75
N VAL A 268 9.93 -12.53 -4.14
CA VAL A 268 9.93 -13.82 -3.42
C VAL A 268 10.49 -13.67 -2.00
N ALA A 269 11.61 -12.97 -1.83
CA ALA A 269 12.21 -12.72 -0.52
C ALA A 269 11.30 -11.89 0.40
N ARG A 270 10.58 -10.90 -0.15
CA ARG A 270 9.60 -10.09 0.59
C ARG A 270 8.33 -10.88 0.92
N GLY A 271 7.84 -11.71 0.01
CA GLY A 271 6.75 -12.66 0.27
C GLY A 271 7.10 -13.65 1.40
N LEU A 272 8.30 -14.20 1.39
CA LEU A 272 8.82 -15.03 2.49
C LEU A 272 8.82 -14.28 3.82
N ALA A 273 9.34 -13.05 3.86
CA ALA A 273 9.37 -12.25 5.08
C ALA A 273 7.96 -11.95 5.63
N VAL A 274 7.02 -11.58 4.76
CA VAL A 274 5.62 -11.31 5.13
C VAL A 274 4.89 -12.58 5.60
N SER A 275 5.08 -13.72 4.93
CA SER A 275 4.46 -15.00 5.33
C SER A 275 4.89 -15.49 6.72
N ARG A 276 6.11 -15.13 7.16
CA ARG A 276 6.60 -15.38 8.53
C ARG A 276 5.94 -14.49 9.58
N GLU A 277 5.78 -13.20 9.28
CA GLU A 277 5.08 -12.24 10.14
C GLU A 277 3.60 -12.61 10.34
N TYR A 278 2.92 -13.10 9.29
CA TYR A 278 1.54 -13.58 9.38
C TYR A 278 1.34 -14.81 10.28
N GLN A 279 2.37 -15.64 10.47
CA GLN A 279 2.32 -16.76 11.44
C GLN A 279 2.56 -16.31 12.89
N GLY A 280 3.16 -15.13 13.09
CA GLY A 280 3.50 -14.54 14.39
C GLY A 280 2.29 -13.97 15.15
N VAL A 281 2.56 -13.37 16.32
CA VAL A 281 1.51 -12.84 17.22
C VAL A 281 0.69 -11.73 16.55
N TRP A 282 1.35 -10.80 15.85
CA TRP A 282 0.66 -9.72 15.13
C TRP A 282 -0.08 -10.23 13.89
N GLY A 283 0.49 -11.21 13.19
CA GLY A 283 -0.14 -11.87 12.06
C GLY A 283 -1.44 -12.58 12.43
N ALA A 284 -1.41 -13.32 13.55
CA ALA A 284 -2.56 -14.04 14.08
C ALA A 284 -3.76 -13.13 14.45
N GLU A 285 -3.54 -11.84 14.70
CA GLU A 285 -4.62 -10.89 14.93
C GLU A 285 -5.24 -10.41 13.60
N LYS A 286 -4.49 -10.36 12.49
CA LYS A 286 -4.88 -9.81 11.18
C LYS A 286 -5.68 -10.75 10.27
N ILE A 287 -6.03 -11.95 10.73
CA ILE A 287 -6.82 -12.92 9.95
C ILE A 287 -8.29 -12.75 10.29
N LEU A 288 -9.12 -12.39 9.31
CA LEU A 288 -10.56 -12.21 9.46
C LEU A 288 -11.31 -13.34 8.73
N GLY A 289 -12.41 -13.81 9.31
CA GLY A 289 -13.24 -14.88 8.75
C GLY A 289 -14.58 -14.33 8.31
N VAL A 290 -14.92 -14.53 7.04
CA VAL A 290 -16.16 -14.01 6.44
C VAL A 290 -16.97 -15.15 5.82
N ASP A 291 -18.28 -15.15 6.05
CA ASP A 291 -19.25 -15.98 5.33
C ASP A 291 -19.76 -15.19 4.12
N ALA A 292 -18.97 -15.15 3.04
CA ALA A 292 -19.24 -14.36 1.84
C ALA A 292 -19.78 -15.18 0.68
N HIS A 293 -20.68 -14.57 -0.10
CA HIS A 293 -21.29 -15.19 -1.28
C HIS A 293 -20.36 -15.22 -2.50
N SER A 294 -19.30 -14.39 -2.48
CA SER A 294 -18.30 -14.29 -3.54
C SER A 294 -17.58 -15.62 -3.80
N ASN A 295 -16.92 -15.70 -4.97
CA ASN A 295 -16.13 -16.87 -5.35
C ASN A 295 -14.64 -16.74 -4.96
N SER A 296 -14.25 -15.61 -4.36
CA SER A 296 -12.92 -15.38 -3.81
C SER A 296 -12.71 -16.21 -2.54
N ALA A 297 -11.60 -16.94 -2.47
CA ALA A 297 -11.24 -17.76 -1.31
C ALA A 297 -10.61 -16.91 -0.19
N ALA A 298 -9.88 -15.88 -0.57
CA ALA A 298 -9.41 -14.79 0.29
C ALA A 298 -9.47 -13.45 -0.48
N TRP A 299 -9.30 -12.34 0.22
CA TRP A 299 -8.99 -11.03 -0.35
C TRP A 299 -8.31 -10.13 0.70
N MET A 300 -7.65 -9.07 0.24
CA MET A 300 -7.12 -8.01 1.08
C MET A 300 -7.27 -6.64 0.42
N TYR A 301 -7.47 -5.58 1.21
CA TYR A 301 -7.52 -4.22 0.68
C TYR A 301 -6.13 -3.60 0.69
N LYS A 302 -5.56 -3.29 -0.48
CA LYS A 302 -4.19 -2.75 -0.62
C LYS A 302 -3.94 -1.44 0.15
N SER A 303 -5.00 -0.69 0.44
CA SER A 303 -4.98 0.53 1.26
C SER A 303 -5.19 0.30 2.76
N ASP A 304 -5.51 -0.93 3.20
CA ASP A 304 -5.59 -1.29 4.62
C ASP A 304 -4.19 -1.37 5.24
N PHE A 305 -3.80 -0.30 5.93
CA PHE A 305 -2.55 -0.26 6.70
C PHE A 305 -2.49 -1.33 7.81
N HIS A 306 -3.63 -1.87 8.26
CA HIS A 306 -3.63 -3.01 9.19
C HIS A 306 -3.26 -4.33 8.51
N GLY A 307 -3.29 -4.42 7.17
CA GLY A 307 -2.90 -5.61 6.41
C GLY A 307 -3.74 -6.84 6.75
N ARG A 308 -5.07 -6.68 6.88
CA ARG A 308 -5.96 -7.80 7.18
C ARG A 308 -6.16 -8.69 5.97
N LEU A 309 -6.14 -10.00 6.22
CA LEU A 309 -6.50 -11.02 5.23
C LEU A 309 -7.90 -11.52 5.56
N PHE A 310 -8.84 -11.30 4.66
CA PHE A 310 -10.22 -11.77 4.78
C PHE A 310 -10.30 -13.14 4.13
N ILE A 311 -10.67 -14.17 4.89
CA ILE A 311 -10.80 -15.55 4.41
C ILE A 311 -12.27 -15.91 4.29
N ASN A 312 -12.70 -16.27 3.08
CA ASN A 312 -14.05 -16.79 2.87
C ASN A 312 -14.14 -18.22 3.40
N ARG A 313 -14.95 -18.42 4.44
CA ARG A 313 -15.10 -19.73 5.11
C ARG A 313 -15.64 -20.83 4.20
N LYS A 314 -16.36 -20.47 3.12
CA LYS A 314 -16.79 -21.37 2.04
C LYS A 314 -15.62 -22.19 1.44
N TYR A 315 -14.42 -21.61 1.42
CA TYR A 315 -13.21 -22.18 0.82
C TYR A 315 -12.19 -22.67 1.86
N MET A 316 -12.53 -22.65 3.15
CA MET A 316 -11.64 -23.02 4.25
C MET A 316 -11.48 -24.54 4.36
N GLN A 317 -10.63 -25.09 3.50
CA GLN A 317 -10.26 -26.49 3.47
C GLN A 317 -8.72 -26.59 3.45
N ARG A 318 -8.17 -27.78 3.75
CA ARG A 318 -6.72 -27.99 3.71
C ARG A 318 -6.28 -28.13 2.25
N GLY A 319 -5.23 -27.41 1.87
CA GLY A 319 -4.66 -27.36 0.53
C GLY A 319 -5.32 -26.36 -0.43
N THR A 320 -6.39 -25.67 -0.02
CA THR A 320 -7.19 -24.81 -0.92
C THR A 320 -6.93 -23.31 -0.78
N LEU A 321 -6.29 -22.85 0.31
CA LEU A 321 -6.10 -21.41 0.55
C LEU A 321 -4.67 -20.94 0.28
N SER A 322 -3.67 -21.84 0.31
CA SER A 322 -2.25 -21.43 0.24
C SER A 322 -1.88 -20.59 -0.98
N LEU A 323 -2.42 -20.84 -2.18
CA LEU A 323 -2.17 -19.98 -3.34
C LEU A 323 -2.83 -18.61 -3.20
N SER A 324 -4.12 -18.55 -2.80
CA SER A 324 -4.84 -17.29 -2.60
C SER A 324 -4.21 -16.45 -1.48
N LEU A 325 -3.91 -17.04 -0.32
CA LEU A 325 -3.21 -16.33 0.78
C LEU A 325 -1.81 -15.87 0.35
N GLY A 326 -1.12 -16.63 -0.48
CA GLY A 326 0.16 -16.24 -1.08
C GLY A 326 -0.01 -15.02 -2.00
N HIS A 327 -1.00 -15.03 -2.87
CA HIS A 327 -1.41 -13.91 -3.71
C HIS A 327 -1.75 -12.65 -2.88
N GLU A 328 -2.60 -12.75 -1.86
CA GLU A 328 -2.93 -11.61 -0.99
C GLU A 328 -1.69 -10.98 -0.34
N MET A 329 -0.77 -11.82 0.15
CA MET A 329 0.47 -11.35 0.77
C MET A 329 1.37 -10.59 -0.21
N LEU A 330 1.27 -10.84 -1.52
CA LEU A 330 2.05 -10.12 -2.55
C LEU A 330 1.53 -8.70 -2.78
N HIS A 331 0.23 -8.44 -2.63
CA HIS A 331 -0.33 -7.07 -2.70
C HIS A 331 0.11 -6.18 -1.55
N THR A 332 0.40 -6.77 -0.40
CA THR A 332 0.73 -6.01 0.82
C THR A 332 1.91 -5.07 0.59
N ASN A 333 1.87 -3.93 1.26
CA ASN A 333 2.96 -2.95 1.28
C ASN A 333 3.52 -2.87 2.71
N ARG A 334 3.47 -1.71 3.36
CA ARG A 334 3.81 -1.58 4.78
C ARG A 334 2.58 -1.87 5.65
N ILE A 335 2.69 -2.86 6.52
CA ILE A 335 1.65 -3.29 7.46
C ILE A 335 1.98 -2.80 8.87
N ASP A 336 0.99 -2.35 9.64
CA ASP A 336 1.17 -2.01 11.06
C ASP A 336 1.78 -3.17 11.85
N ARG A 337 2.83 -2.87 12.62
CA ARG A 337 3.61 -3.78 13.49
C ARG A 337 4.41 -4.89 12.79
N PHE A 338 4.38 -5.00 11.47
CA PHE A 338 5.33 -5.85 10.74
C PHE A 338 6.63 -5.09 10.50
N GLN A 339 7.76 -5.80 10.54
CA GLN A 339 9.06 -5.31 10.07
C GLN A 339 9.21 -5.52 8.56
N ALA A 340 8.61 -6.61 8.04
CA ALA A 340 8.56 -6.88 6.61
C ALA A 340 7.72 -5.84 5.85
N ILE A 341 8.11 -5.58 4.59
CA ILE A 341 7.36 -4.75 3.63
C ILE A 341 7.05 -5.64 2.43
N GLY A 342 5.77 -5.94 2.20
CA GLY A 342 5.35 -6.85 1.14
C GLY A 342 5.56 -6.27 -0.27
N PRO A 343 5.56 -7.12 -1.32
CA PRO A 343 5.94 -6.75 -2.68
C PRO A 343 5.22 -5.54 -3.31
N ASN A 344 4.00 -5.22 -2.88
CA ASN A 344 3.12 -4.21 -3.48
C ASN A 344 2.66 -4.57 -4.92
N ALA A 345 2.52 -5.87 -5.21
CA ALA A 345 2.02 -6.39 -6.48
C ALA A 345 0.58 -5.93 -6.78
N ALA A 346 0.12 -6.09 -8.02
CA ALA A 346 -1.22 -5.74 -8.48
C ALA A 346 -1.86 -6.91 -9.23
N ASP A 347 -3.17 -6.80 -9.50
CA ASP A 347 -3.90 -7.71 -10.39
C ASP A 347 -4.00 -7.08 -11.76
N TYR A 348 -3.05 -7.45 -12.62
CA TYR A 348 -3.10 -7.07 -14.03
C TYR A 348 -3.79 -8.13 -14.87
N PHE A 349 -3.68 -9.40 -14.47
CA PHE A 349 -4.38 -10.54 -15.05
C PHE A 349 -4.26 -11.74 -14.10
N TYR A 350 -5.31 -12.56 -14.02
CA TYR A 350 -5.30 -13.79 -13.26
C TYR A 350 -4.80 -14.97 -14.10
N LEU A 351 -4.41 -16.06 -13.43
CA LEU A 351 -3.97 -17.30 -14.05
C LEU A 351 -4.92 -18.45 -13.69
N ASP A 352 -5.95 -18.65 -14.51
CA ASP A 352 -6.89 -19.77 -14.35
C ASP A 352 -6.87 -20.72 -15.56
N GLY A 353 -6.48 -21.98 -15.33
CA GLY A 353 -6.48 -23.04 -16.34
C GLY A 353 -7.86 -23.37 -16.92
N ARG A 354 -8.93 -23.18 -16.15
CA ARG A 354 -10.32 -23.43 -16.58
C ARG A 354 -10.79 -22.45 -17.66
N LEU A 355 -10.19 -21.27 -17.71
CA LEU A 355 -10.48 -20.20 -18.67
C LEU A 355 -9.50 -20.16 -19.85
N GLY A 356 -8.46 -21.01 -19.83
CA GLY A 356 -7.40 -21.05 -20.85
C GLY A 356 -7.86 -21.17 -22.31
N ARG A 357 -9.07 -21.69 -22.55
CA ARG A 357 -9.72 -21.75 -23.88
C ARG A 357 -10.06 -20.39 -24.49
N LEU A 358 -10.02 -19.31 -23.72
CA LEU A 358 -10.28 -17.94 -24.20
C LEU A 358 -8.99 -17.24 -24.68
N LEU A 359 -7.82 -17.85 -24.47
CA LEU A 359 -6.53 -17.34 -24.94
C LEU A 359 -6.27 -17.75 -26.40
N VAL A 360 -5.50 -16.94 -27.13
CA VAL A 360 -5.05 -17.30 -28.49
C VAL A 360 -3.87 -18.27 -28.42
N ARG A 361 -4.16 -19.58 -28.44
CA ARG A 361 -3.15 -20.66 -28.54
C ARG A 361 -3.77 -21.96 -29.06
N ASP A 362 -3.01 -22.78 -29.79
CA ASP A 362 -3.48 -24.07 -30.32
C ASP A 362 -3.79 -25.10 -29.21
N SER A 363 -3.00 -25.08 -28.13
CA SER A 363 -3.23 -25.87 -26.90
C SER A 363 -2.38 -25.33 -25.75
N LEU A 364 -2.84 -25.46 -24.51
CA LEU A 364 -2.03 -25.18 -23.33
C LEU A 364 -1.08 -26.35 -23.03
N ALA A 365 0.19 -26.05 -22.76
CA ALA A 365 1.13 -27.03 -22.23
C ALA A 365 0.70 -27.44 -20.80
N MET A 366 0.74 -28.74 -20.52
CA MET A 366 0.45 -29.27 -19.18
C MET A 366 1.71 -29.35 -18.33
N TYR A 367 1.60 -28.89 -17.09
CA TYR A 367 2.64 -28.84 -16.08
C TYR A 367 2.06 -29.19 -14.71
N ASP A 368 2.91 -29.54 -13.74
CA ASP A 368 2.51 -29.83 -12.34
C ASP A 368 1.84 -28.62 -11.65
N VAL A 369 2.10 -27.41 -12.15
CA VAL A 369 1.41 -26.16 -11.79
C VAL A 369 0.61 -25.71 -13.02
N PRO A 370 -0.71 -25.95 -13.08
CA PRO A 370 -1.54 -25.69 -14.26
C PRO A 370 -1.47 -24.25 -14.76
N GLU A 371 -1.35 -23.29 -13.84
CA GLU A 371 -1.24 -21.85 -14.07
C GLU A 371 -0.02 -21.49 -14.93
N ARG A 372 1.02 -22.34 -14.93
CA ARG A 372 2.20 -22.16 -15.80
C ARG A 372 1.86 -22.24 -17.29
N GLY A 373 0.94 -23.13 -17.68
CA GLY A 373 0.53 -23.28 -19.09
C GLY A 373 -0.24 -22.07 -19.60
N VAL A 374 -1.09 -21.52 -18.72
CA VAL A 374 -1.82 -20.26 -18.92
C VAL A 374 -0.84 -19.08 -19.05
N SER A 375 0.07 -18.93 -18.09
CA SER A 375 1.05 -17.84 -18.09
C SER A 375 1.93 -17.90 -19.32
N GLU A 376 2.37 -19.08 -19.75
CA GLU A 376 3.18 -19.25 -20.95
C GLU A 376 2.42 -18.79 -22.22
N ALA A 377 1.11 -19.06 -22.30
CA ALA A 377 0.27 -18.57 -23.40
C ALA A 377 0.16 -17.03 -23.39
N ILE A 378 -0.07 -16.42 -22.23
CA ILE A 378 -0.11 -14.96 -22.05
C ILE A 378 1.26 -14.35 -22.39
N MET A 379 2.37 -14.93 -21.92
CA MET A 379 3.74 -14.46 -22.21
C MET A 379 4.13 -14.61 -23.69
N ARG A 380 3.54 -15.56 -24.42
CA ARG A 380 3.66 -15.67 -25.89
C ARG A 380 2.80 -14.65 -26.66
N GLY A 381 2.02 -13.82 -25.98
CA GLY A 381 1.16 -12.80 -26.60
C GLY A 381 -0.25 -13.30 -26.94
N GLY A 382 -0.74 -14.30 -26.21
CA GLY A 382 -2.07 -14.90 -26.40
C GLY A 382 -3.18 -14.32 -25.52
N LEU A 383 -2.97 -13.20 -24.82
CA LEU A 383 -4.00 -12.59 -23.96
C LEU A 383 -5.17 -12.06 -24.82
N THR A 384 -6.40 -12.15 -24.33
CA THR A 384 -7.60 -11.63 -25.01
C THR A 384 -8.44 -10.79 -24.07
N VAL A 385 -9.25 -9.89 -24.65
CA VAL A 385 -10.27 -9.15 -23.91
C VAL A 385 -11.29 -10.11 -23.27
N ASP A 386 -11.70 -11.16 -23.98
CA ASP A 386 -12.60 -12.19 -23.45
C ASP A 386 -12.02 -12.94 -22.25
N TYR A 387 -10.70 -13.20 -22.23
CA TYR A 387 -10.03 -13.81 -21.08
C TYR A 387 -10.04 -12.88 -19.86
N LEU A 388 -9.78 -11.57 -20.05
CA LEU A 388 -9.83 -10.60 -18.96
C LEU A 388 -11.26 -10.41 -18.43
N ASN A 389 -12.24 -10.22 -19.31
CA ASN A 389 -13.66 -10.05 -18.96
C ASN A 389 -14.26 -11.28 -18.25
N ALA A 390 -13.65 -12.46 -18.38
CA ALA A 390 -14.08 -13.65 -17.65
C ALA A 390 -13.81 -13.59 -16.13
N PHE A 391 -13.03 -12.61 -15.65
CA PHE A 391 -12.78 -12.38 -14.22
C PHE A 391 -13.48 -11.13 -13.68
N SER A 392 -13.46 -10.03 -14.43
CA SER A 392 -13.93 -8.71 -14.01
C SER A 392 -14.28 -7.84 -15.21
N ASP A 393 -15.23 -6.90 -15.05
CA ASP A 393 -15.45 -5.80 -16.00
C ASP A 393 -14.58 -4.55 -15.67
N ASP A 394 -14.01 -4.49 -14.46
CA ASP A 394 -13.01 -3.50 -14.04
C ASP A 394 -11.61 -3.98 -14.44
N HIS A 395 -10.92 -3.16 -15.24
CA HIS A 395 -9.59 -3.39 -15.78
C HIS A 395 -8.60 -2.26 -15.47
N ASP A 396 -8.96 -1.35 -14.56
CA ASP A 396 -8.22 -0.09 -14.33
C ASP A 396 -6.74 -0.33 -14.02
N ALA A 397 -6.42 -1.38 -13.25
CA ALA A 397 -5.04 -1.74 -12.93
C ALA A 397 -4.23 -2.16 -14.17
N PHE A 398 -4.81 -2.93 -15.09
CA PHE A 398 -4.17 -3.34 -16.33
C PHE A 398 -4.02 -2.16 -17.30
N LEU A 399 -5.10 -1.39 -17.49
CA LEU A 399 -5.11 -0.20 -18.34
C LEU A 399 -4.06 0.83 -17.88
N PHE A 400 -4.05 1.16 -16.60
CA PHE A 400 -3.08 2.08 -16.01
C PHE A 400 -1.63 1.60 -16.21
N ALA A 401 -1.36 0.31 -15.98
CA ALA A 401 -0.01 -0.23 -16.12
C ALA A 401 0.50 -0.26 -17.57
N VAL A 402 -0.39 -0.51 -18.55
CA VAL A 402 -0.03 -0.41 -19.97
C VAL A 402 0.14 1.06 -20.39
N SER A 403 -0.74 1.97 -19.97
CA SER A 403 -0.62 3.41 -20.25
C SER A 403 0.67 4.01 -19.68
N ASP A 404 0.98 3.77 -18.39
CA ASP A 404 2.20 4.24 -17.72
C ASP A 404 3.46 3.75 -18.44
N TYR A 405 3.51 2.46 -18.81
CA TYR A 405 4.63 1.89 -19.55
C TYR A 405 4.81 2.51 -20.94
N LEU A 406 3.71 2.79 -21.65
CA LEU A 406 3.74 3.43 -22.97
C LEU A 406 3.97 4.94 -22.92
N GLY A 407 3.90 5.56 -21.74
CA GLY A 407 3.85 7.02 -21.59
C GLY A 407 2.57 7.64 -22.19
N SER A 408 1.49 6.85 -22.30
CA SER A 408 0.18 7.27 -22.78
C SER A 408 -0.68 7.80 -21.63
N GLY A 409 -1.63 8.69 -21.93
CA GLY A 409 -2.60 9.18 -20.95
C GLY A 409 -3.67 8.16 -20.58
N ASP A 410 -4.62 8.60 -19.75
CA ASP A 410 -5.62 7.75 -19.09
C ASP A 410 -6.74 7.21 -20.04
N ASP A 411 -6.75 7.57 -21.32
CA ASP A 411 -7.84 7.25 -22.28
C ASP A 411 -7.68 5.91 -23.04
N LEU A 412 -6.75 5.04 -22.61
CA LEU A 412 -6.42 3.80 -23.33
C LEU A 412 -7.57 2.78 -23.27
N GLN A 413 -8.06 2.37 -24.44
CA GLN A 413 -9.12 1.36 -24.56
C GLN A 413 -8.59 -0.06 -24.33
N LEU A 414 -9.39 -0.92 -23.70
CA LEU A 414 -9.00 -2.29 -23.31
C LEU A 414 -8.44 -3.13 -24.45
N GLN A 415 -9.07 -3.11 -25.63
CA GLN A 415 -8.54 -3.83 -26.81
C GLN A 415 -7.15 -3.32 -27.20
N ALA A 416 -6.95 -2.00 -27.24
CA ALA A 416 -5.66 -1.40 -27.58
C ALA A 416 -4.58 -1.69 -26.52
N ALA A 417 -4.96 -1.79 -25.24
CA ALA A 417 -4.07 -2.21 -24.16
C ALA A 417 -3.63 -3.68 -24.31
N VAL A 418 -4.58 -4.58 -24.63
CA VAL A 418 -4.31 -6.00 -24.91
C VAL A 418 -3.43 -6.15 -26.16
N ASP A 419 -3.70 -5.40 -27.22
CA ASP A 419 -2.90 -5.42 -28.45
C ASP A 419 -1.45 -4.95 -28.19
N ALA A 420 -1.27 -3.85 -27.44
CA ALA A 420 0.05 -3.35 -27.04
C ALA A 420 0.80 -4.34 -26.14
N PHE A 421 0.11 -4.97 -25.18
CA PHE A 421 0.64 -6.04 -24.33
C PHE A 421 1.09 -7.24 -25.17
N ASN A 422 0.27 -7.72 -26.10
CA ASN A 422 0.60 -8.85 -26.98
C ASN A 422 1.70 -8.52 -28.00
N ALA A 423 1.84 -7.25 -28.42
CA ALA A 423 2.91 -6.82 -29.31
C ALA A 423 4.29 -6.66 -28.62
N SER A 424 4.34 -6.45 -27.30
CA SER A 424 5.56 -6.04 -26.59
C SER A 424 6.02 -7.04 -25.51
N PRO A 425 6.98 -7.94 -25.82
CA PRO A 425 7.55 -8.86 -24.81
C PRO A 425 8.14 -8.17 -23.56
N PRO A 426 8.82 -6.99 -23.66
CA PRO A 426 9.30 -6.28 -22.48
C PRO A 426 8.17 -5.76 -21.57
N LEU A 427 7.06 -5.29 -22.16
CA LEU A 427 5.86 -4.88 -21.41
C LEU A 427 5.25 -6.06 -20.66
N ARG A 428 5.15 -7.24 -21.30
CA ARG A 428 4.64 -8.46 -20.65
C ARG A 428 5.50 -8.89 -19.47
N ALA A 429 6.83 -8.93 -19.65
CA ALA A 429 7.76 -9.25 -18.57
C ALA A 429 7.64 -8.27 -17.40
N GLN A 430 7.50 -6.97 -17.70
CA GLN A 430 7.35 -5.92 -16.70
C GLN A 430 6.01 -6.03 -15.94
N LEU A 431 4.88 -6.27 -16.60
CA LEU A 431 3.61 -6.44 -15.89
C LEU A 431 3.62 -7.75 -15.08
N ALA A 432 4.06 -8.86 -15.67
CA ALA A 432 4.08 -10.16 -15.00
C ALA A 432 4.94 -10.18 -13.72
N VAL A 433 6.11 -9.52 -13.69
CA VAL A 433 6.93 -9.47 -12.45
C VAL A 433 6.34 -8.57 -11.35
N ASN A 434 5.31 -7.79 -11.65
CA ASN A 434 4.57 -6.99 -10.68
C ASN A 434 3.13 -7.51 -10.47
N ASN A 435 2.76 -8.65 -11.11
CA ASN A 435 1.44 -9.29 -11.04
C ASN A 435 1.41 -10.37 -9.95
N ALA A 436 0.40 -10.35 -9.07
CA ALA A 436 0.37 -11.25 -7.90
C ALA A 436 0.31 -12.74 -8.29
N ASP A 437 -0.57 -13.12 -9.22
CA ASP A 437 -0.69 -14.50 -9.74
C ASP A 437 0.63 -15.02 -10.34
N SER A 438 1.23 -14.24 -11.23
CA SER A 438 2.49 -14.60 -11.88
C SER A 438 3.62 -14.82 -10.87
N LEU A 439 3.69 -14.00 -9.81
CA LEU A 439 4.66 -14.11 -8.75
C LEU A 439 4.44 -15.37 -7.87
N ILE A 440 3.22 -15.63 -7.39
CA ILE A 440 2.95 -16.80 -6.53
C ILE A 440 3.05 -18.11 -7.32
N CYS A 441 2.59 -18.14 -8.57
CA CYS A 441 2.63 -19.35 -9.40
C CYS A 441 4.06 -19.67 -9.87
N ALA A 442 4.88 -18.66 -10.18
CA ALA A 442 6.31 -18.86 -10.43
C ALA A 442 7.03 -19.39 -9.18
N ALA A 443 6.75 -18.83 -8.00
CA ALA A 443 7.29 -19.34 -6.74
C ALA A 443 6.84 -20.80 -6.49
N LYS A 444 5.57 -21.14 -6.75
CA LYS A 444 5.06 -22.51 -6.64
C LYS A 444 5.75 -23.48 -7.60
N ALA A 445 5.97 -23.08 -8.84
CA ALA A 445 6.69 -23.89 -9.84
C ALA A 445 8.16 -24.12 -9.45
N LEU A 446 8.82 -23.10 -8.86
CA LEU A 446 10.17 -23.25 -8.32
C LEU A 446 10.21 -24.12 -7.05
N GLN A 447 9.17 -24.07 -6.20
CA GLN A 447 9.02 -25.00 -5.09
C GLN A 447 8.99 -26.44 -5.59
N VAL A 448 8.13 -26.76 -6.56
CA VAL A 448 8.02 -28.13 -7.13
C VAL A 448 9.37 -28.57 -7.70
N LEU A 449 10.04 -27.69 -8.46
CA LEU A 449 11.39 -27.97 -8.96
C LEU A 449 12.41 -28.26 -7.84
N HIS A 450 12.41 -27.46 -6.76
CA HIS A 450 13.32 -27.66 -5.62
C HIS A 450 13.04 -28.94 -4.85
N GLN A 451 11.77 -29.27 -4.63
CA GLN A 451 11.35 -30.48 -3.93
C GLN A 451 11.77 -31.72 -4.73
N ASN A 452 11.49 -31.76 -6.04
CA ASN A 452 11.93 -32.84 -6.91
C ASN A 452 13.46 -33.01 -6.90
N LYS A 453 14.23 -31.90 -7.01
CA LYS A 453 15.70 -31.95 -6.93
C LYS A 453 16.22 -32.46 -5.59
N SER A 454 15.54 -32.14 -4.49
CA SER A 454 15.92 -32.56 -3.14
C SER A 454 15.59 -34.04 -2.90
N GLU A 455 14.45 -34.53 -3.40
CA GLU A 455 14.05 -35.93 -3.33
C GLU A 455 15.00 -36.84 -4.13
N TYR A 456 15.35 -36.48 -5.37
CA TYR A 456 16.36 -37.23 -6.14
C TYR A 456 17.71 -37.26 -5.43
N SER A 457 18.18 -36.13 -4.88
CA SER A 457 19.45 -36.11 -4.13
C SER A 457 19.42 -36.99 -2.86
N TRP A 458 18.25 -37.19 -2.25
CA TRP A 458 18.08 -38.10 -1.12
C TRP A 458 18.07 -39.57 -1.56
N LEU A 459 17.37 -39.90 -2.65
CA LEU A 459 17.36 -41.24 -3.24
C LEU A 459 18.77 -41.67 -3.69
N ASP A 460 19.50 -40.79 -4.37
CA ASP A 460 20.89 -41.06 -4.79
C ASP A 460 21.79 -41.35 -3.57
N SER A 461 21.62 -40.59 -2.48
CA SER A 461 22.40 -40.80 -1.24
C SER A 461 22.11 -42.16 -0.56
N LEU A 462 20.87 -42.66 -0.66
CA LEU A 462 20.50 -43.98 -0.14
C LEU A 462 21.10 -45.12 -0.96
N ILE A 463 21.24 -44.93 -2.28
CA ILE A 463 21.84 -45.92 -3.19
C ILE A 463 23.35 -45.98 -2.91
N GLU A 464 24.04 -44.83 -2.82
CA GLU A 464 25.46 -44.79 -2.45
C GLU A 464 25.75 -45.44 -1.08
N ASP A 465 24.87 -45.27 -0.08
CA ASP A 465 25.01 -45.90 1.23
C ASP A 465 24.65 -47.39 1.26
N GLN A 466 23.92 -47.92 0.27
CA GLN A 466 23.78 -49.36 0.08
C GLN A 466 25.05 -49.97 -0.54
N ASP A 467 25.59 -49.36 -1.60
CA ASP A 467 26.81 -49.82 -2.29
C ASP A 467 28.07 -49.72 -1.42
N ARG A 468 28.07 -48.88 -0.37
CA ARG A 468 29.16 -48.77 0.62
C ARG A 468 29.08 -49.79 1.77
N ARG A 469 28.04 -50.63 1.86
CA ARG A 469 28.03 -51.70 2.87
C ARG A 469 28.97 -52.83 2.46
N PRO A 470 29.98 -53.19 3.27
CA PRO A 470 30.81 -54.34 2.95
C PRO A 470 29.94 -55.59 2.91
N SER A 471 30.10 -56.38 1.86
CA SER A 471 29.48 -57.69 1.73
C SER A 471 29.99 -58.60 2.84
N ASN A 472 29.18 -58.77 3.90
CA ASN A 472 29.42 -59.80 4.91
C ASN A 472 29.29 -61.18 4.24
N SER A 473 30.43 -61.69 3.79
CA SER A 473 30.61 -63.07 3.36
C SER A 473 30.34 -64.00 4.54
N VAL A 474 29.18 -64.64 4.51
CA VAL A 474 28.88 -65.80 5.36
C VAL A 474 29.52 -67.02 4.70
N VAL A 475 30.34 -67.73 5.49
CA VAL A 475 31.00 -69.00 5.18
C VAL A 475 30.01 -70.15 5.31
#